data_AF-A0A6A8DDI8-F1
#
_entry.id   AF-A0A6A8DDI8-F1
#
_cell.length_a   1.000
_cell.length_b   1.000
_cell.length_c   1.000
_cell.angle_alpha   90.00
_cell.angle_beta   90.00
_cell.angle_gamma   90.00
#
_symmetry.space_group_name_H-M   'P 1'
#
loop_
_entity.id
_entity.type
_entity.pdbx_description
1 polymer ?
#
loop_
_entity_poly.entity_id
_entity_poly.type
_entity_poly.pdbx_seq_one_letter_code
_entity_poly.pdbx_strand_id
1 'polypeptide(L)'
;MDKVKQKLDEELKQITFSSNQKVLNKIKKKSVYQKWKDLLNNEVTIPLIPVTGIAMGLVAIISIYPIINNNPTVHKEEYPVENKIIERAGSLYWESWFNEVSKHES
;
A
#
# COMPACT_ATOMS: atom_id res chain seq x y z
N MET A 1 5.85 -68.19 10.48
CA MET A 1 6.25 -66.77 10.56
C MET A 1 5.15 -65.92 11.23
N ASP A 2 4.24 -66.56 11.96
CA ASP A 2 2.92 -65.98 12.27
C ASP A 2 2.81 -65.42 13.70
N LYS A 3 3.75 -65.79 14.58
CA LYS A 3 3.79 -65.33 15.98
C LYS A 3 4.15 -63.84 16.10
N VAL A 4 4.96 -63.33 15.17
CA VAL A 4 5.37 -61.91 15.16
C VAL A 4 4.20 -61.00 14.76
N LYS A 5 3.38 -61.43 13.79
CA LYS A 5 2.20 -60.68 13.35
C LYS A 5 1.14 -60.59 14.45
N GLN A 6 0.88 -61.70 15.16
CA GLN A 6 -0.08 -61.70 16.26
C GLN A 6 0.29 -60.75 17.39
N LYS A 7 1.57 -60.74 17.78
CA LYS A 7 2.05 -59.84 18.84
C LYS A 7 1.95 -58.37 18.41
N LEU A 8 2.26 -58.07 17.15
CA LEU A 8 2.15 -56.73 16.60
C LEU A 8 0.69 -56.26 16.52
N ASP A 9 -0.25 -57.14 16.17
CA ASP A 9 -1.69 -56.83 16.16
C ASP A 9 -2.24 -56.58 17.58
N GLU A 10 -1.73 -57.29 18.59
CA GLU A 10 -2.08 -57.02 19.99
C GLU A 10 -1.54 -55.68 20.50
N GLU A 11 -0.30 -55.34 20.13
CA GLU A 11 0.31 -54.05 20.44
C GLU A 11 -0.41 -52.89 19.71
N LEU A 12 -0.85 -53.11 18.47
CA LEU A 12 -1.60 -52.11 17.67
C LEU A 12 -3.05 -51.91 18.11
N LYS A 13 -3.69 -52.93 18.72
CA LYS A 13 -5.06 -52.81 19.27
C LYS A 13 -5.16 -51.78 20.41
N GLN A 14 -4.08 -51.56 21.15
CA GLN A 14 -4.01 -50.51 22.19
C GLN A 14 -3.76 -49.11 21.62
N ILE A 15 -3.26 -49.01 20.37
CA ILE A 15 -3.03 -47.73 19.70
C ILE A 15 -4.31 -47.33 18.98
N THR A 16 -5.29 -46.85 19.74
CA THR A 16 -6.46 -46.20 19.14
C THR A 16 -6.01 -44.85 18.60
N PHE A 17 -5.97 -44.71 17.27
CA PHE A 17 -5.60 -43.46 16.60
C PHE A 17 -6.63 -42.35 16.90
N SER A 18 -6.48 -41.70 18.05
CA SER A 18 -7.32 -40.57 18.51
C SER A 18 -7.09 -39.29 17.71
N SER A 19 -6.08 -39.27 16.83
CA SER A 19 -5.60 -38.06 16.16
C SER A 19 -6.12 -37.90 14.73
N ASN A 20 -7.03 -38.75 14.25
CA ASN A 20 -7.54 -38.67 12.87
C ASN A 20 -8.08 -37.27 12.53
N GLN A 21 -8.86 -36.67 13.41
CA GLN A 21 -9.37 -35.30 13.21
C GLN A 21 -8.26 -34.23 13.26
N LYS A 22 -7.23 -34.43 14.10
CA LYS A 22 -6.11 -33.49 14.26
C LYS A 22 -5.18 -33.52 13.05
N VAL A 23 -4.96 -34.70 12.46
CA VAL A 23 -4.22 -34.88 11.20
C VAL A 23 -5.03 -34.32 10.02
N LEU A 24 -6.33 -34.60 9.94
CA LEU A 24 -7.22 -34.04 8.91
C LEU A 24 -7.25 -32.51 8.94
N ASN A 25 -7.26 -31.89 10.12
CA ASN A 25 -7.20 -30.43 10.27
C ASN A 25 -5.82 -29.85 9.88
N LYS A 26 -4.74 -30.62 10.05
CA LYS A 26 -3.38 -30.21 9.62
C LYS A 26 -3.20 -30.28 8.11
N ILE A 27 -3.93 -31.17 7.44
CA ILE A 27 -3.90 -31.36 5.97
C ILE A 27 -4.89 -30.42 5.27
N LYS A 28 -5.97 -29.98 5.95
CA LYS A 28 -6.91 -29.01 5.39
C LYS A 28 -6.20 -27.67 5.15
N LYS A 29 -6.15 -27.27 3.87
CA LYS A 29 -5.72 -25.95 3.41
C LYS A 29 -6.53 -24.90 4.19
N LYS A 30 -5.87 -24.08 5.02
CA LYS A 30 -6.55 -23.00 5.76
C LYS A 30 -7.34 -22.15 4.78
N SER A 31 -8.65 -22.06 5.00
CA SER A 31 -9.55 -21.22 4.21
C SER A 31 -9.11 -19.76 4.33
N VAL A 32 -9.32 -18.95 3.29
CA VAL A 32 -8.98 -17.52 3.29
C VAL A 32 -9.62 -16.81 4.49
N TYR A 33 -10.86 -17.18 4.83
CA TYR A 33 -11.57 -16.68 6.00
C TYR A 33 -10.87 -17.01 7.33
N GLN A 34 -10.32 -18.22 7.45
CA GLN A 34 -9.56 -18.62 8.64
C GLN A 34 -8.25 -17.83 8.76
N LYS A 35 -7.62 -17.46 7.65
CA LYS A 35 -6.43 -16.60 7.68
C LYS A 35 -6.74 -15.19 8.19
N TRP A 36 -7.87 -14.61 7.80
CA TRP A 36 -8.31 -13.31 8.33
C TRP A 36 -8.68 -13.39 9.81
N LYS A 37 -9.35 -14.48 10.22
CA LYS A 37 -9.65 -14.73 11.64
C LYS A 37 -8.39 -14.90 12.48
N ASP A 38 -7.38 -15.59 11.94
CA ASP A 38 -6.08 -15.76 12.59
C ASP A 38 -5.29 -14.45 12.66
N LEU A 39 -5.39 -13.57 11.65
CA LEU A 39 -4.80 -12.22 11.70
C LEU A 39 -5.44 -11.33 12.77
N LEU A 40 -6.73 -11.53 13.05
CA LEU A 40 -7.44 -10.84 14.15
C LEU A 40 -7.26 -11.53 15.51
N ASN A 41 -6.58 -12.68 15.57
CA ASN A 41 -6.43 -13.42 16.81
C ASN A 41 -5.30 -12.80 17.65
N ASN A 42 -5.59 -12.48 18.90
CA ASN A 42 -4.68 -11.78 19.83
C ASN A 42 -3.40 -12.56 20.19
N GLU A 43 -3.24 -13.80 19.72
CA GLU A 43 -2.03 -14.62 19.88
C GLU A 43 -0.98 -14.35 18.80
N VAL A 44 -1.34 -13.67 17.71
CA VAL A 44 -0.38 -13.27 16.69
C VAL A 44 0.30 -11.99 17.16
N THR A 45 1.55 -12.12 17.63
CA THR A 45 2.41 -10.96 17.92
C THR A 45 2.75 -10.27 16.60
N ILE A 46 1.88 -9.39 16.14
CA ILE A 46 2.13 -8.63 14.92
C ILE A 46 3.27 -7.63 15.25
N PRO A 47 4.41 -7.69 14.55
CA PRO A 47 5.49 -6.75 14.80
C PRO A 47 4.97 -5.33 14.51
N LEU A 48 4.97 -4.45 15.53
CA LEU A 48 4.38 -3.10 15.40
C LEU A 48 5.07 -2.26 14.33
N ILE A 49 6.41 -2.37 14.23
CA ILE A 49 7.25 -1.54 13.36
C ILE A 49 6.79 -1.57 11.88
N PRO A 50 6.62 -2.73 11.24
CA PRO A 50 6.14 -2.78 9.85
C PRO A 50 4.68 -2.35 9.71
N VAL A 51 3.82 -2.61 10.70
CA VAL A 51 2.40 -2.23 10.63
C VAL A 51 2.22 -0.73 10.72
N THR A 52 2.95 -0.06 11.62
CA THR A 52 2.90 1.39 11.76
C THR A 52 3.40 2.08 10.50
N GLY A 53 4.44 1.54 9.85
CA GLY A 53 4.96 2.07 8.59
C GLY A 53 3.93 1.97 7.45
N ILE A 54 3.26 0.83 7.32
CA ILE A 54 2.20 0.64 6.32
C ILE A 54 1.00 1.56 6.62
N ALA A 55 0.57 1.64 7.87
CA ALA A 55 -0.55 2.49 8.27
C ALA A 55 -0.26 3.97 8.02
N MET A 56 0.92 4.47 8.41
CA MET A 56 1.35 5.83 8.12
C MET A 56 1.47 6.09 6.62
N GLY A 57 2.01 5.13 5.85
CA GLY A 57 2.09 5.24 4.40
C GLY A 57 0.71 5.37 3.75
N LEU A 58 -0.26 4.58 4.19
CA LEU A 58 -1.65 4.68 3.71
C LEU A 58 -2.28 6.03 4.07
N VAL A 59 -2.11 6.49 5.30
CA VAL A 59 -2.61 7.81 5.75
C VAL A 59 -1.98 8.92 4.92
N ALA A 60 -0.67 8.87 4.67
CA ALA A 60 0.03 9.85 3.84
C ALA A 60 -0.50 9.85 2.40
N ILE A 61 -0.67 8.68 1.78
CA ILE A 61 -1.21 8.55 0.42
C ILE A 61 -2.63 9.13 0.35
N ILE A 62 -3.52 8.76 1.27
CA ILE A 62 -4.90 9.27 1.30
C ILE A 62 -4.92 10.79 1.51
N SER A 63 -4.02 11.32 2.34
CA SER A 63 -3.95 12.76 2.62
C SER A 63 -3.39 13.57 1.45
N ILE A 64 -2.44 13.01 0.70
CA ILE A 64 -1.77 13.68 -0.41
C ILE A 64 -2.53 13.51 -1.73
N TYR A 65 -3.28 12.42 -1.89
CA TYR A 65 -4.10 12.14 -3.08
C TYR A 65 -5.00 13.32 -3.51
N PRO A 66 -5.78 13.97 -2.62
CA PRO A 66 -6.59 15.12 -3.01
C PRO A 66 -5.74 16.36 -3.36
N ILE A 67 -4.52 16.49 -2.85
CA ILE A 67 -3.64 17.63 -3.16
C ILE A 67 -3.06 17.50 -4.58
N ILE A 68 -2.67 16.29 -4.97
CA ILE A 68 -2.18 16.02 -6.32
C ILE A 68 -3.31 16.11 -7.35
N ASN A 69 -4.50 15.62 -6.99
CA ASN A 69 -5.62 15.52 -7.92
C ASN A 69 -6.48 16.79 -7.99
N ASN A 70 -6.57 17.56 -6.91
CA ASN A 70 -7.16 18.90 -6.89
C ASN A 70 -6.05 19.92 -7.02
N ASN A 71 -5.52 20.08 -8.22
CA ASN A 71 -4.77 21.26 -8.57
C ASN A 71 -5.80 22.34 -8.97
N PRO A 72 -6.22 23.28 -8.09
CA PRO A 72 -6.97 24.44 -8.56
C PRO A 72 -5.98 25.28 -9.33
N THR A 73 -5.88 25.03 -10.64
CA THR A 73 -5.14 25.88 -11.57
C THR A 73 -3.78 26.30 -11.01
N VAL A 74 -2.79 25.41 -11.00
CA VAL A 74 -1.44 25.91 -11.32
C VAL A 74 -1.66 26.61 -12.65
N HIS A 75 -1.66 27.93 -12.62
CA HIS A 75 -1.63 28.75 -13.80
C HIS A 75 -0.57 28.10 -14.67
N LYS A 76 -1.01 27.45 -15.74
CA LYS A 76 -0.14 27.19 -16.87
C LYS A 76 0.13 28.59 -17.38
N GLU A 77 1.08 29.27 -16.73
CA GLU A 77 1.79 30.37 -17.35
C GLU A 77 2.45 29.70 -18.54
N GLU A 78 1.76 29.77 -19.66
CA GLU A 78 2.31 29.54 -20.97
C GLU A 78 3.39 30.59 -21.12
N TYR A 79 4.58 30.29 -20.59
CA TYR A 79 5.74 31.16 -20.71
C TYR A 79 5.90 31.43 -22.21
N PRO A 80 5.77 32.69 -22.66
CA PRO A 80 5.98 33.00 -24.06
C PRO A 80 7.39 32.54 -24.41
N VAL A 81 7.47 31.63 -25.38
CA VAL A 81 8.70 30.97 -25.83
C VAL A 81 9.72 32.01 -26.38
N GLU A 82 9.32 33.27 -26.54
CA GLU A 82 10.16 34.39 -26.97
C GLU A 82 9.98 35.61 -26.05
N ASN A 83 10.38 35.48 -24.79
CA ASN A 83 10.49 36.63 -23.90
C ASN A 83 11.79 37.39 -24.20
N LYS A 84 11.73 38.42 -25.04
CA LYS A 84 12.82 39.38 -25.22
C LYS A 84 12.82 40.39 -24.08
N ILE A 85 14.02 40.75 -23.61
CA ILE A 85 14.19 41.86 -22.67
C ILE A 85 14.30 43.15 -23.48
N ILE A 86 13.48 44.14 -23.14
CA ILE A 86 13.50 45.49 -23.72
C ILE A 86 13.93 46.50 -22.66
N GLU A 87 14.64 47.55 -23.08
CA GLU A 87 14.96 48.69 -22.23
C GLU A 87 13.98 49.84 -22.51
N ARG A 88 13.31 50.33 -21.48
CA ARG A 88 12.43 51.50 -21.52
C ARG A 88 12.69 52.39 -20.32
N ALA A 89 12.81 53.70 -20.52
CA ALA A 89 13.03 54.66 -19.45
C ALA A 89 14.20 54.29 -18.49
N GLY A 90 15.25 53.67 -19.03
CA GLY A 90 16.43 53.22 -18.26
C GLY A 90 16.20 51.99 -17.38
N SER A 91 15.05 51.31 -17.53
CA SER A 91 14.72 50.06 -16.83
C SER A 91 14.51 48.92 -17.82
N LEU A 92 14.88 47.71 -17.40
CA LEU A 92 14.75 46.50 -18.21
C LEU A 92 13.43 45.80 -17.90
N TYR A 93 12.66 45.49 -18.94
CA TYR A 93 11.37 44.83 -18.84
C TYR A 93 11.30 43.63 -19.76
N TRP A 94 10.45 42.66 -19.38
CA TRP A 94 10.01 41.62 -20.30
C TRP A 94 8.99 42.20 -21.28
N GLU A 95 9.24 42.03 -22.58
CA GLU A 95 8.41 42.61 -23.65
C GLU A 95 6.94 42.19 -23.54
N SER A 96 6.69 40.92 -23.24
CA SER A 96 5.34 40.37 -23.06
C SER A 96 4.56 41.09 -21.96
N TRP A 97 5.19 41.29 -20.80
CA TRP A 97 4.56 41.93 -19.64
C TRP A 97 4.35 43.42 -19.85
N PHE A 98 5.32 44.11 -20.47
CA PHE A 98 5.19 45.53 -20.80
C PHE A 98 4.02 45.78 -21.78
N ASN A 99 3.91 44.95 -22.82
CA ASN A 99 2.85 45.07 -23.82
C ASN A 99 1.47 44.79 -23.22
N GLU A 100 1.35 43.79 -22.35
CA GLU A 100 0.11 43.49 -21.64
C GLU A 100 -0.36 44.68 -20.78
N VAL A 101 0.51 45.23 -19.94
CA VAL A 101 0.19 46.38 -19.09
C VAL A 101 -0.19 47.61 -19.93
N SER A 102 0.58 47.90 -20.99
CA SER A 102 0.29 49.05 -21.86
C SER A 102 -1.05 48.96 -22.60
N LYS A 103 -1.54 47.73 -22.87
CA LYS A 103 -2.83 47.50 -23.51
C LYS A 103 -4.01 47.78 -22.57
N HIS A 104 -3.80 47.67 -21.27
CA HIS A 104 -4.81 47.98 -20.25
C HIS A 104 -4.84 49.46 -19.85
N GLU A 105 -3.83 50.24 -20.24
CA GLU A 105 -3.72 51.68 -19.92
C GLU A 105 -4.26 52.59 -21.03
N SER A 106 -4.62 52.02 -22.20
CA SER A 106 -5.18 52.73 -23.36
C SER A 106 -6.69 52.61 -23.49
#